data_AF-A0AA44CI45-F1
#
_entry.id   AF-A0AA44CI45-F1
#
_cell.length_a   1.000
_cell.length_b   1.000
_cell.length_c   1.000
_cell.angle_alpha   90.00
_cell.angle_beta   90.00
_cell.angle_gamma   90.00
#
_symmetry.space_group_name_H-M   'P 1'
#
loop_
_entity.id
_entity.type
_entity.pdbx_description
1 polymer ?
#
loop_
_entity_poly.entity_id
_entity_poly.type
_entity_poly.pdbx_seq_one_letter_code
_entity_poly.pdbx_strand_id
1 'polypeptide(L)'
;MDSKMKKIIVILLCFIPALAFANVENIGYWSVKCGGFGGSVEIYSSDEAKININDNNLYISVHLVEDPDGKSKVFYRDVIESMNDVINWADISQSKPIAELSTQNGILHVSWNGFYDTKKKSYVWKTEPDFVVASDGGRDIKMKKCNFQ
;
A
#
# COMPACT_ATOMS: atom_id res chain seq x y z
N MET A 1 -12.95 -20.39 67.37
CA MET A 1 -11.73 -20.06 66.61
C MET A 1 -12.01 -20.36 65.17
N ASP A 2 -11.86 -19.33 64.33
CA ASP A 2 -12.17 -19.25 62.91
C ASP A 2 -11.63 -20.39 62.04
N SER A 3 -12.40 -20.79 61.03
CA SER A 3 -11.82 -21.15 59.74
C SER A 3 -12.83 -20.87 58.62
N LYS A 4 -12.73 -19.66 58.06
CA LYS A 4 -13.45 -19.25 56.84
C LYS A 4 -12.97 -20.13 55.68
N MET A 5 -13.85 -20.98 55.14
CA MET A 5 -13.65 -21.64 53.85
C MET A 5 -13.48 -20.59 52.75
N LYS A 6 -12.26 -20.45 52.24
CA LYS A 6 -11.94 -19.66 51.06
C LYS A 6 -12.56 -20.34 49.83
N LYS A 7 -13.56 -19.69 49.21
CA LYS A 7 -14.03 -20.04 47.87
C LYS A 7 -12.92 -19.69 46.87
N ILE A 8 -12.26 -20.71 46.31
CA ILE A 8 -11.32 -20.53 45.20
C ILE A 8 -12.16 -20.46 43.92
N ILE A 9 -12.32 -19.26 43.38
CA ILE A 9 -12.89 -19.04 42.06
C ILE A 9 -11.72 -19.14 41.08
N VAL A 10 -11.60 -20.26 40.37
CA VAL A 10 -10.62 -20.42 39.29
C VAL A 10 -11.18 -19.69 38.07
N ILE A 11 -10.73 -18.47 37.83
CA ILE A 11 -11.01 -17.73 36.60
C ILE A 11 -10.09 -18.32 35.53
N LEU A 12 -10.65 -19.19 34.68
CA LEU A 12 -10.00 -19.70 33.48
C LEU A 12 -9.86 -18.52 32.50
N LEU A 13 -8.70 -17.85 32.49
CA LEU A 13 -8.35 -16.89 31.45
C LEU A 13 -8.17 -17.67 30.14
N CYS A 14 -9.22 -17.71 29.32
CA CYS A 14 -9.08 -18.00 27.91
C CYS A 14 -8.27 -16.85 27.29
N PHE A 15 -6.95 -17.05 27.16
CA PHE A 15 -6.15 -16.34 26.18
C PHE A 15 -6.69 -16.73 24.81
N ILE A 16 -7.67 -15.97 24.32
CA ILE A 16 -8.04 -16.01 22.91
C ILE A 16 -6.85 -15.40 22.18
N PRO A 17 -6.05 -16.18 21.42
CA PRO A 17 -5.10 -15.54 20.51
C PRO A 17 -5.96 -14.70 19.56
N ALA A 18 -5.77 -13.39 19.59
CA ALA A 18 -6.34 -12.51 18.58
C ALA A 18 -5.78 -13.00 17.23
N LEU A 19 -6.60 -13.73 16.47
CA LEU A 19 -6.33 -14.01 15.08
C LEU A 19 -6.35 -12.66 14.39
N ALA A 20 -5.17 -12.06 14.21
CA ALA A 20 -4.99 -10.96 13.29
C ALA A 20 -5.30 -11.54 11.91
N PHE A 21 -6.51 -11.29 11.41
CA PHE A 21 -6.84 -11.55 10.02
C PHE A 21 -5.99 -10.58 9.21
N ALA A 22 -4.85 -11.04 8.71
CA ALA A 22 -4.16 -10.33 7.64
C ALA A 22 -5.15 -10.21 6.48
N ASN A 23 -5.33 -9.01 5.93
CA ASN A 23 -6.25 -8.77 4.82
C ASN A 23 -5.69 -9.38 3.52
N VAL A 24 -5.85 -10.71 3.37
CA VAL A 24 -5.38 -11.52 2.23
C VAL A 24 -5.99 -11.05 0.90
N GLU A 25 -7.12 -10.33 0.94
CA GLU A 25 -7.85 -9.87 -0.24
C GLU A 25 -6.98 -9.02 -1.17
N ASN A 26 -6.12 -8.18 -0.61
CA ASN A 26 -5.29 -7.23 -1.34
C ASN A 26 -4.04 -7.87 -1.95
N ILE A 27 -3.60 -9.03 -1.46
CA ILE A 27 -2.40 -9.70 -1.97
C ILE A 27 -2.60 -10.09 -3.44
N GLY A 28 -1.64 -9.73 -4.28
CA GLY A 28 -1.63 -10.08 -5.70
C GLY A 28 -1.14 -8.95 -6.60
N TYR A 29 -1.28 -9.19 -7.90
CA TYR A 29 -0.90 -8.25 -8.93
C TYR A 29 -2.12 -7.47 -9.43
N TRP A 30 -2.03 -6.15 -9.41
CA TRP A 30 -3.11 -5.24 -9.78
C TRP A 30 -2.62 -4.31 -10.88
N SER A 31 -3.41 -4.14 -11.94
CA SER A 31 -3.06 -3.22 -13.01
C SER A 31 -4.29 -2.53 -13.58
N VAL A 32 -4.09 -1.35 -14.16
CA VAL A 32 -5.12 -0.66 -14.96
C VAL A 32 -5.53 -1.52 -16.15
N LYS A 33 -4.58 -2.25 -16.76
CA LYS A 33 -4.81 -3.15 -17.90
C LYS A 33 -3.97 -4.41 -17.79
N CYS A 34 -4.59 -5.54 -17.44
CA CYS A 34 -3.91 -6.84 -17.44
C CYS A 34 -3.28 -7.14 -18.81
N GLY A 35 -1.99 -7.47 -18.83
CA GLY A 35 -1.24 -7.78 -20.05
C GLY A 35 -0.98 -6.57 -20.97
N GLY A 36 -1.17 -5.34 -20.48
CA GLY A 36 -0.92 -4.13 -21.24
C GLY A 36 -0.17 -3.07 -20.43
N PHE A 37 0.00 -1.90 -21.04
CA PHE A 37 0.61 -0.73 -20.42
C PHE A 37 -0.38 0.05 -19.56
N GLY A 38 0.14 0.80 -18.60
CA GLY A 38 -0.62 1.66 -17.69
C GLY A 38 -0.22 1.52 -16.22
N GLY A 39 0.92 0.92 -15.90
CA GLY A 39 1.39 0.75 -14.53
C GLY A 39 0.65 -0.32 -13.71
N SER A 40 1.22 -0.64 -12.54
CA SER A 40 0.75 -1.73 -11.69
C SER A 40 1.19 -1.62 -10.23
N VAL A 41 0.48 -2.34 -9.36
CA VAL A 41 0.80 -2.52 -7.95
C VAL A 41 0.85 -4.01 -7.65
N GLU A 42 1.97 -4.49 -7.14
CA GLU A 42 2.15 -5.88 -6.69
C GLU A 42 2.25 -5.90 -5.17
N ILE A 43 1.20 -6.43 -4.51
CA ILE A 43 1.06 -6.43 -3.05
C ILE A 43 1.43 -7.81 -2.50
N TYR A 44 2.33 -7.84 -1.52
CA TYR A 44 2.79 -9.04 -0.84
C TYR A 44 2.20 -9.18 0.58
N SER A 45 2.34 -10.36 1.18
CA SER A 45 1.85 -10.65 2.53
C SER A 45 2.65 -10.00 3.67
N SER A 46 3.75 -9.30 3.36
CA SER A 46 4.72 -8.75 4.33
C SER A 46 4.56 -7.25 4.59
N ASP A 47 3.38 -6.67 4.33
CA ASP A 47 3.16 -5.22 4.31
C ASP A 47 4.08 -4.48 3.33
N GLU A 48 4.49 -5.19 2.29
CA GLU A 48 5.34 -4.67 1.21
C GLU A 48 4.57 -4.71 -0.10
N ALA A 49 4.86 -3.74 -0.95
CA ALA A 49 4.43 -3.77 -2.32
C ALA A 49 5.51 -3.23 -3.25
N LYS A 50 5.34 -3.48 -4.53
CA LYS A 50 6.08 -2.81 -5.59
C LYS A 50 5.12 -2.09 -6.50
N ILE A 51 5.54 -0.93 -6.99
CA ILE A 51 4.70 -0.11 -7.86
C ILE A 51 5.48 0.20 -9.13
N ASN A 52 4.90 -0.20 -10.25
CA ASN A 52 5.32 0.23 -11.57
C ASN A 52 4.61 1.55 -11.88
N ILE A 53 5.40 2.62 -11.78
CA ILE A 53 4.96 4.01 -11.93
C ILE A 53 4.95 4.38 -13.41
N ASN A 54 5.93 3.87 -14.17
CA ASN A 54 6.03 4.06 -15.60
C ASN A 54 6.69 2.82 -16.21
N ASP A 55 6.00 2.18 -17.15
CA ASP A 55 6.29 0.81 -17.61
C ASP A 55 7.66 0.65 -18.28
N ASN A 56 8.37 1.74 -18.57
CA ASN A 56 9.70 1.69 -19.16
C ASN A 56 10.79 2.36 -18.30
N ASN A 57 10.43 3.13 -17.26
CA ASN A 57 11.38 4.09 -16.67
C ASN A 57 11.32 4.25 -15.14
N LEU A 58 10.35 3.66 -14.43
CA LEU A 58 10.28 3.83 -12.97
C LEU A 58 9.51 2.72 -12.24
N TYR A 59 10.25 1.94 -11.44
CA TYR A 59 9.75 0.89 -10.56
C TYR A 59 10.27 1.10 -9.13
N ILE A 60 9.38 1.08 -8.14
CA ILE A 60 9.72 1.39 -6.73
C ILE A 60 9.25 0.27 -5.79
N SER A 61 9.93 0.18 -4.65
CA SER A 61 9.48 -0.57 -3.47
C SER A 61 8.78 0.36 -2.49
N VAL A 62 7.74 -0.15 -1.84
CA VAL A 62 6.95 0.59 -0.86
C VAL A 62 6.64 -0.28 0.34
N HIS A 63 6.34 0.36 1.46
CA HIS A 63 5.72 -0.30 2.61
C HIS A 63 4.29 0.19 2.79
N LEU A 64 3.44 -0.70 3.28
CA LEU A 64 2.03 -0.49 3.52
C LEU A 64 1.78 -0.36 5.02
N VAL A 65 0.92 0.58 5.40
CA VAL A 65 0.42 0.69 6.77
C VAL A 65 -1.10 0.73 6.70
N GLU A 66 -1.73 -0.34 7.18
CA GLU A 66 -3.18 -0.45 7.23
C GLU A 66 -3.77 0.41 8.36
N ASP A 67 -4.87 1.09 8.06
CA ASP A 67 -5.67 1.80 9.04
C ASP A 67 -6.85 0.94 9.53
N PRO A 68 -7.52 1.33 10.64
CA PRO A 68 -8.64 0.55 11.18
C PRO A 68 -9.83 0.40 10.23
N ASP A 69 -9.93 1.22 9.20
CA ASP A 69 -11.02 1.20 8.21
C ASP A 69 -10.68 0.28 7.01
N GLY A 70 -9.55 -0.43 7.06
CA GLY A 70 -9.11 -1.38 6.02
C GLY A 70 -8.48 -0.70 4.80
N LYS A 71 -8.14 0.59 4.90
CA LYS A 71 -7.35 1.28 3.86
C LYS A 71 -5.87 1.16 4.19
N SER A 72 -5.02 1.11 3.18
CA SER A 72 -3.57 1.05 3.38
C SER A 72 -2.92 2.33 2.89
N LYS A 73 -2.20 3.02 3.77
CA LYS A 73 -1.29 4.10 3.37
C LYS A 73 -0.03 3.50 2.76
N VAL A 74 0.40 4.06 1.63
CA VAL A 74 1.56 3.62 0.89
C VAL A 74 2.69 4.59 1.11
N PHE A 75 3.85 4.08 1.51
CA PHE A 75 5.01 4.90 1.78
C PHE A 75 6.19 4.43 0.93
N TYR A 76 6.82 5.37 0.24
CA TYR A 76 8.03 5.13 -0.53
C TYR A 76 9.12 4.53 0.36
N ARG A 77 9.80 3.49 -0.14
CA ARG A 77 10.98 2.90 0.50
C ARG A 77 12.22 3.13 -0.35
N ASP A 78 12.25 2.57 -1.55
CA ASP A 78 13.44 2.65 -2.41
C ASP A 78 13.08 2.54 -3.90
N VAL A 79 13.99 2.99 -4.75
CA VAL A 79 13.93 2.78 -6.20
C VAL A 79 14.45 1.38 -6.52
N ILE A 80 13.67 0.62 -7.28
CA ILE A 80 14.11 -0.66 -7.84
C ILE A 80 14.77 -0.42 -9.19
N GLU A 81 14.11 0.37 -10.03
CA GLU A 81 14.60 0.74 -11.36
C GLU A 81 14.18 2.17 -11.66
N SER A 82 15.10 2.98 -12.17
CA SER A 82 14.76 4.29 -12.69
C SER A 82 15.72 4.74 -13.77
N MET A 83 15.18 5.10 -14.93
CA MET A 83 15.88 5.85 -15.97
C MET A 83 15.63 7.36 -15.86
N ASN A 84 15.01 7.79 -14.76
CA ASN A 84 14.57 9.16 -14.53
C ASN A 84 15.61 9.92 -13.69
N ASP A 85 16.21 10.93 -14.29
CA ASP A 85 17.17 11.85 -13.66
C ASP A 85 16.52 13.11 -13.08
N VAL A 86 15.20 13.28 -13.24
CA VAL A 86 14.42 14.44 -12.78
C VAL A 86 14.10 14.34 -11.29
N ILE A 87 13.87 13.14 -10.77
CA ILE A 87 13.56 12.93 -9.35
C ILE A 87 14.86 12.78 -8.56
N ASN A 88 15.12 13.71 -7.64
CA ASN A 88 16.18 13.51 -6.66
C ASN A 88 15.69 12.64 -5.50
N TRP A 89 15.94 11.34 -5.58
CA TRP A 89 15.48 10.35 -4.60
C TRP A 89 15.96 10.60 -3.18
N ALA A 90 17.12 11.24 -3.00
CA ALA A 90 17.63 11.61 -1.68
C ALA A 90 16.76 12.64 -0.96
N ASP A 91 15.95 13.40 -1.70
CA ASP A 91 15.05 14.42 -1.16
C ASP A 91 13.62 13.89 -0.95
N ILE A 92 13.32 12.68 -1.38
CA ILE A 92 11.97 12.10 -1.26
C ILE A 92 11.74 11.54 0.14
N SER A 93 10.65 11.96 0.77
CA SER A 93 10.28 11.50 2.11
C SER A 93 9.77 10.06 2.10
N GLN A 94 10.36 9.22 2.95
CA GLN A 94 9.85 7.88 3.26
C GLN A 94 8.74 7.91 4.34
N SER A 95 8.49 9.06 4.97
CA SER A 95 7.52 9.20 6.08
C SER A 95 6.23 9.92 5.69
N LYS A 96 6.07 10.29 4.41
CA LYS A 96 4.85 10.88 3.86
C LYS A 96 4.22 9.89 2.88
N PRO A 97 2.90 9.66 2.96
CA PRO A 97 2.26 8.67 2.11
C PRO A 97 2.22 9.16 0.65
N ILE A 98 2.71 8.33 -0.25
CA ILE A 98 2.68 8.59 -1.70
C ILE A 98 1.35 8.18 -2.33
N ALA A 99 0.61 7.29 -1.67
CA ALA A 99 -0.73 6.90 -2.07
C ALA A 99 -1.55 6.34 -0.91
N GLU A 100 -2.83 6.13 -1.15
CA GLU A 100 -3.72 5.30 -0.32
C GLU A 100 -4.35 4.20 -1.18
N LEU A 101 -4.47 3.00 -0.62
CA LEU A 101 -5.09 1.84 -1.26
C LEU A 101 -6.37 1.48 -0.54
N SER A 102 -7.40 1.10 -1.28
CA SER A 102 -8.59 0.45 -0.74
C SER A 102 -9.16 -0.51 -1.76
N THR A 103 -9.74 -1.62 -1.30
CA THR A 103 -10.37 -2.60 -2.19
C THR A 103 -11.87 -2.55 -2.01
N GLN A 104 -12.60 -2.41 -3.12
CA GLN A 104 -14.06 -2.37 -3.13
C GLN A 104 -14.55 -3.21 -4.30
N ASN A 105 -15.40 -4.21 -4.02
CA ASN A 105 -16.00 -5.08 -5.04
C ASN A 105 -14.96 -5.72 -5.99
N GLY A 106 -13.81 -6.16 -5.46
CA GLY A 106 -12.74 -6.77 -6.25
C GLY A 106 -11.95 -5.81 -7.15
N ILE A 107 -12.08 -4.50 -6.93
CA ILE A 107 -11.30 -3.44 -7.60
C ILE A 107 -10.40 -2.80 -6.56
N LEU A 108 -9.10 -2.68 -6.88
CA LEU A 108 -8.17 -1.90 -6.09
C LEU A 108 -8.25 -0.44 -6.53
N HIS A 109 -8.61 0.42 -5.58
CA HIS A 109 -8.62 1.87 -5.73
C HIS A 109 -7.30 2.43 -5.21
N VAL A 110 -6.58 3.15 -6.06
CA VAL A 110 -5.32 3.81 -5.73
C VAL A 110 -5.55 5.31 -5.75
N SER A 111 -5.44 5.94 -4.58
CA SER A 111 -5.42 7.40 -4.47
C SER A 111 -3.99 7.90 -4.48
N TRP A 112 -3.52 8.39 -5.64
CA TRP A 112 -2.14 8.81 -5.83
C TRP A 112 -1.90 10.26 -5.38
N ASN A 113 -0.92 10.46 -4.49
CA ASN A 113 -0.50 11.79 -4.03
C ASN A 113 0.73 12.33 -4.77
N GLY A 114 1.56 11.46 -5.33
CA GLY A 114 2.91 11.81 -5.81
C GLY A 114 4.00 11.55 -4.76
N PHE A 115 5.24 11.89 -5.09
CA PHE A 115 6.36 11.80 -4.17
C PHE A 115 6.51 13.10 -3.38
N TYR A 116 6.58 13.03 -2.05
CA TYR A 116 6.80 14.22 -1.24
C TYR A 116 8.28 14.61 -1.23
N ASP A 117 8.62 15.70 -1.92
CA ASP A 117 9.97 16.28 -1.95
C ASP A 117 10.17 17.17 -0.72
N THR A 118 11.10 16.77 0.15
CA THR A 118 11.38 17.44 1.43
C THR A 118 12.04 18.80 1.26
N LYS A 119 12.79 19.03 0.18
CA LYS A 119 13.39 20.34 -0.12
C LYS A 119 12.34 21.30 -0.65
N LYS A 120 11.50 20.85 -1.57
CA LYS A 120 10.39 21.64 -2.14
C LYS A 120 9.18 21.74 -1.22
N LYS A 121 9.13 20.93 -0.15
CA LYS A 121 8.02 20.81 0.80
C LYS A 121 6.66 20.56 0.13
N SER A 122 6.66 19.82 -0.97
CA SER A 122 5.47 19.59 -1.79
C SER A 122 5.52 18.23 -2.49
N TYR A 123 4.35 17.76 -2.92
CA TYR A 123 4.24 16.55 -3.74
C TYR A 123 4.56 16.87 -5.20
N VAL A 124 5.50 16.12 -5.76
CA VAL A 124 5.91 16.13 -7.17
C VAL A 124 5.46 14.83 -7.84
N TRP A 125 5.50 14.76 -9.17
CA TRP A 125 5.16 13.53 -9.90
C TRP A 125 3.73 13.04 -9.64
N LYS A 126 2.78 13.97 -9.71
CA LYS A 126 1.37 13.76 -9.36
C LYS A 126 0.53 13.28 -10.54
N THR A 127 0.92 13.64 -11.76
CA THR A 127 0.16 13.43 -13.00
C THR A 127 0.93 12.61 -14.04
N GLU A 128 2.22 12.47 -13.83
CA GLU A 128 3.19 11.83 -14.69
C GLU A 128 3.14 10.29 -14.69
N PRO A 129 2.75 9.58 -13.61
CA PRO A 129 2.67 8.12 -13.64
C PRO A 129 1.70 7.59 -14.70
N ASP A 130 2.06 6.47 -15.33
CA ASP A 130 1.28 5.88 -16.43
C ASP A 130 -0.13 5.50 -16.00
N PHE A 131 -0.31 5.03 -14.76
CA PHE A 131 -1.64 4.70 -14.24
C PHE A 131 -2.52 5.94 -14.00
N VAL A 132 -1.92 7.12 -13.74
CA VAL A 132 -2.65 8.38 -13.64
C VAL A 132 -3.07 8.84 -15.03
N VAL A 133 -2.17 8.77 -16.00
CA VAL A 133 -2.44 9.10 -17.41
C VAL A 133 -3.51 8.19 -18.00
N ALA A 134 -3.42 6.88 -17.76
CA ALA A 134 -4.40 5.88 -18.20
C ALA A 134 -5.77 6.04 -17.53
N SER A 135 -5.85 6.81 -16.44
CA SER A 135 -7.08 7.15 -15.72
C SER A 135 -7.56 8.58 -16.02
N ASP A 136 -7.15 9.17 -17.15
CA ASP A 136 -7.49 10.53 -17.59
C ASP A 136 -7.16 11.62 -16.54
N GLY A 137 -6.08 11.43 -15.78
CA GLY A 137 -5.68 12.35 -14.71
C GLY A 137 -6.51 12.23 -13.42
N GLY A 138 -7.35 11.20 -13.32
CA GLY A 138 -8.14 10.89 -12.14
C GLY A 138 -7.27 10.62 -10.91
N ARG A 139 -7.73 11.10 -9.75
CA ARG A 139 -7.10 10.83 -8.45
C ARG A 139 -7.51 9.49 -7.82
N ASP A 140 -8.54 8.84 -8.36
CA ASP A 140 -8.99 7.50 -7.97
C ASP A 140 -8.74 6.55 -9.14
N ILE A 141 -7.56 5.91 -9.12
CA ILE A 141 -7.15 4.97 -10.16
C ILE A 141 -7.71 3.59 -9.83
N LYS A 142 -8.41 2.98 -10.78
CA LYS A 142 -9.03 1.67 -10.62
C LYS A 142 -8.19 0.60 -11.27
N MET A 143 -7.74 -0.36 -10.48
CA MET A 143 -6.96 -1.49 -10.93
C MET A 143 -7.71 -2.79 -10.73
N LYS A 144 -7.59 -3.70 -11.71
CA LYS A 144 -8.14 -5.05 -11.64
C LYS A 144 -7.08 -6.02 -11.19
N LYS A 145 -7.48 -7.04 -10.44
CA LYS A 145 -6.61 -8.15 -10.10
C LYS A 145 -6.27 -8.93 -11.38
N CYS A 146 -5.00 -9.18 -11.59
CA CYS A 146 -4.47 -9.85 -12.78
C CYS A 146 -3.68 -11.09 -12.33
N ASN A 147 -3.63 -12.11 -13.19
CA ASN A 147 -2.69 -13.20 -12.99
C ASN A 147 -1.29 -12.69 -13.36
N PHE A 148 -0.32 -12.90 -12.47
CA PHE A 148 1.09 -12.67 -12.80
C PHE A 148 1.47 -13.71 -13.85
N GLN A 149 1.78 -13.27 -15.07
CA GLN A 149 2.30 -14.14 -16.14
C GLN A 149 3.82 -14.18 -16.08
#